data_AF-A0A1H0U441-F1
#
_entry.id   AF-A0A1H0U441-F1
#
_cell.length_a   1.000
_cell.length_b   1.000
_cell.length_c   1.000
_cell.angle_alpha   90.00
_cell.angle_beta   90.00
_cell.angle_gamma   90.00
#
_symmetry.space_group_name_H-M   'P 1'
#
loop_
_entity.id
_entity.type
_entity.pdbx_description
1 polymer ?
#
loop_
_entity_poly.entity_id
_entity_poly.type
_entity_poly.pdbx_seq_one_letter_code
_entity_poly.pdbx_strand_id
1 'polypeptide(L)'
;MQSDDALVSFDEVMKDPGYERAFALFSGTLNCQERPRPDIHAAMLRLVDQALISQISQAVSTAWRAGRKIWLTADLHLGHKNVLSYCARPFLNVQDMDEALSWQLGKVGSDDWLVIVGDVAMGDHTLCFPVLRRVPGRKVLVVGNHDITRAGLCHYKDARHDDGSHLFEAVVPFLYWSGHCGQPVVVSHYPLKPMDAPEGVTGDGHEPELPLLNYHGHLHRDLLPHGPSVQYINVGWDVTQGLVCL
;
A
#
# COMPACT_ATOMS: atom_id res chain seq x y z
N MET A 1 -40.47 -23.64 -29.31
CA MET A 1 -39.07 -24.04 -29.15
C MET A 1 -38.24 -22.79 -29.41
N GLN A 2 -38.16 -21.89 -28.43
CA GLN A 2 -37.35 -20.69 -28.49
C GLN A 2 -36.07 -21.00 -27.70
N SER A 3 -34.93 -20.97 -28.40
CA SER A 3 -33.61 -20.98 -27.79
C SER A 3 -33.21 -19.52 -27.58
N ASP A 4 -33.38 -19.05 -26.35
CA ASP A 4 -32.78 -17.80 -25.89
C ASP A 4 -31.29 -18.07 -25.64
N ASP A 5 -30.46 -17.81 -26.64
CA ASP A 5 -29.04 -17.55 -26.42
C ASP A 5 -28.93 -16.17 -25.77
N ALA A 6 -28.83 -16.17 -24.43
CA ALA A 6 -28.46 -15.01 -23.67
C ALA A 6 -27.01 -14.63 -24.01
N LEU A 7 -26.88 -13.64 -24.89
CA LEU A 7 -25.70 -12.78 -24.99
C LEU A 7 -25.49 -12.14 -23.61
N VAL A 8 -24.73 -12.80 -22.74
CA VAL A 8 -24.11 -12.17 -21.59
C VAL A 8 -23.29 -11.01 -22.15
N SER A 9 -23.73 -9.79 -21.88
CA SER A 9 -23.07 -8.59 -22.39
C SER A 9 -21.62 -8.58 -21.92
N PHE A 10 -20.70 -8.21 -22.81
CA PHE A 10 -19.28 -8.04 -22.47
C PHE A 10 -19.04 -7.04 -21.30
N ASP A 11 -20.06 -6.28 -20.91
CA ASP A 11 -20.03 -5.32 -19.79
C ASP A 11 -20.15 -5.99 -18.40
N GLU A 12 -20.67 -7.22 -18.29
CA GLU A 12 -20.78 -7.92 -16.99
C GLU A 12 -19.47 -8.55 -16.51
N VAL A 13 -18.46 -8.66 -17.38
CA VAL A 13 -17.16 -9.30 -17.10
C VAL A 13 -16.14 -8.33 -16.47
N MET A 14 -16.47 -7.04 -16.34
CA MET A 14 -15.52 -5.98 -15.95
C MET A 14 -15.74 -5.34 -14.57
N LYS A 15 -16.78 -5.73 -13.83
CA LYS A 15 -16.99 -5.22 -12.47
C LYS A 15 -16.24 -6.10 -11.47
N ASP A 16 -15.13 -5.58 -10.94
CA ASP A 16 -14.47 -6.11 -9.76
C ASP A 16 -14.96 -5.29 -8.55
N PRO A 17 -15.95 -5.78 -7.78
CA PRO A 17 -16.55 -5.00 -6.68
C PRO A 17 -15.54 -4.69 -5.57
N GLY A 18 -14.52 -5.54 -5.41
CA GLY A 18 -13.44 -5.32 -4.44
C GLY A 18 -12.58 -4.12 -4.85
N TYR A 19 -12.22 -4.04 -6.13
CA TYR A 19 -11.51 -2.89 -6.69
C TYR A 19 -12.34 -1.62 -6.58
N GLU A 20 -13.61 -1.64 -7.00
CA GLU A 20 -14.48 -0.45 -6.98
C GLU A 20 -14.61 0.14 -5.57
N ARG A 21 -14.82 -0.72 -4.58
CA ARG A 21 -14.86 -0.31 -3.16
C ARG A 21 -13.53 0.25 -2.68
N ALA A 22 -12.42 -0.42 -2.96
CA ALA A 22 -11.09 0.01 -2.54
C ALA A 22 -10.72 1.36 -3.20
N PHE A 23 -11.02 1.53 -4.48
CA PHE A 23 -10.80 2.75 -5.23
C PHE A 23 -11.66 3.91 -4.71
N ALA A 24 -12.94 3.68 -4.41
CA ALA A 24 -13.82 4.68 -3.82
C ALA A 24 -13.30 5.18 -2.46
N LEU A 25 -12.88 4.27 -1.58
CA LEU A 25 -12.27 4.62 -0.29
C LEU A 25 -10.96 5.39 -0.47
N PHE A 26 -10.08 4.92 -1.36
CA PHE A 26 -8.80 5.56 -1.62
C PHE A 26 -8.97 6.98 -2.17
N SER A 27 -9.77 7.14 -3.23
CA SER A 27 -10.02 8.45 -3.86
C SER A 27 -10.75 9.41 -2.91
N GLY A 28 -11.74 8.93 -2.15
CA GLY A 28 -12.40 9.70 -1.10
C GLY A 28 -11.43 10.16 -0.01
N THR A 29 -10.53 9.28 0.42
CA THR A 29 -9.49 9.60 1.41
C THR A 29 -8.59 10.73 0.94
N LEU A 30 -8.16 10.73 -0.32
CA LEU A 30 -7.31 11.80 -0.88
C LEU A 30 -8.04 13.15 -0.95
N ASN A 31 -9.35 13.16 -1.15
CA ASN A 31 -10.17 14.37 -1.21
C ASN A 31 -10.42 14.99 0.17
N CYS A 32 -10.38 14.17 1.23
CA CYS A 32 -10.74 14.55 2.60
C CYS A 32 -9.53 14.75 3.53
N GLN A 33 -8.31 14.90 2.99
CA GLN A 33 -7.12 15.15 3.81
C GLN A 33 -7.16 16.56 4.43
N GLU A 34 -6.79 16.66 5.71
CA GLU A 34 -6.77 17.94 6.43
C GLU A 34 -5.76 18.94 5.85
N ARG A 35 -4.64 18.42 5.31
CA ARG A 35 -3.62 19.19 4.61
C ARG A 35 -3.57 18.75 3.14
N PRO A 36 -4.40 19.34 2.27
CA PRO A 36 -4.49 18.91 0.89
C PRO A 36 -3.17 19.16 0.14
N ARG A 37 -2.70 18.15 -0.59
CA ARG A 37 -1.59 18.26 -1.54
C ARG A 37 -2.10 17.93 -2.95
N PRO A 38 -2.85 18.85 -3.59
CA PRO A 38 -3.62 18.54 -4.80
C PRO A 38 -2.75 17.96 -5.94
N ASP A 39 -1.55 18.50 -6.15
CA ASP A 39 -0.64 18.00 -7.20
C ASP A 39 -0.15 16.57 -6.92
N ILE A 40 0.11 16.25 -5.65
CA ILE A 40 0.55 14.91 -5.21
C ILE A 40 -0.62 13.93 -5.31
N HIS A 41 -1.79 14.31 -4.82
CA HIS A 41 -2.98 13.45 -4.87
C HIS A 41 -3.41 13.18 -6.32
N ALA A 42 -3.35 14.20 -7.19
CA ALA A 42 -3.57 14.03 -8.61
C ALA A 42 -2.53 13.09 -9.25
N ALA A 43 -1.25 13.17 -8.83
CA ALA A 43 -0.23 12.23 -9.29
C ALA A 43 -0.49 10.79 -8.86
N MET A 44 -0.92 10.58 -7.61
CA MET A 44 -1.31 9.26 -7.11
C MET A 44 -2.52 8.70 -7.88
N LEU A 45 -3.52 9.54 -8.17
CA LEU A 45 -4.67 9.16 -8.99
C LEU A 45 -4.28 8.82 -10.44
N ARG A 46 -3.26 9.48 -11.00
CA ARG A 46 -2.70 9.11 -12.33
C ARG A 46 -1.98 7.77 -12.36
N LEU A 47 -1.62 7.20 -11.19
CA LEU A 47 -1.05 5.85 -11.09
C LEU A 47 -2.14 4.77 -10.98
N VAL A 48 -3.41 5.14 -10.93
CA VAL A 48 -4.52 4.19 -10.91
C VAL A 48 -4.61 3.50 -12.27
N ASP A 49 -4.30 2.22 -12.26
CA ASP A 49 -4.48 1.30 -13.37
C ASP A 49 -5.21 0.06 -12.81
N GLN A 50 -6.51 -0.06 -13.10
CA GLN A 50 -7.33 -1.13 -12.55
C GLN A 50 -6.76 -2.51 -12.87
N ALA A 51 -6.33 -2.74 -14.11
CA ALA A 51 -5.83 -4.04 -14.53
C ALA A 51 -4.56 -4.41 -13.75
N LEU A 52 -3.61 -3.48 -13.63
CA LEU A 52 -2.38 -3.69 -12.87
C LEU A 52 -2.67 -3.90 -11.38
N ILE A 53 -3.53 -3.05 -10.78
CA ILE A 53 -3.88 -3.13 -9.35
C ILE A 53 -4.56 -4.46 -9.04
N SER A 54 -5.53 -4.89 -9.85
CA SER A 54 -6.20 -6.18 -9.69
C SER A 54 -5.23 -7.35 -9.86
N GLN A 55 -4.37 -7.32 -10.90
CA GLN A 55 -3.38 -8.36 -11.15
C GLN A 55 -2.41 -8.52 -9.97
N ILE A 56 -1.80 -7.43 -9.51
CA ILE A 56 -0.79 -7.49 -8.45
C ILE A 56 -1.42 -7.82 -7.09
N SER A 57 -2.61 -7.31 -6.81
CA SER A 57 -3.41 -7.64 -5.63
C SER A 57 -3.72 -9.14 -5.57
N GLN A 58 -4.16 -9.71 -6.70
CA GLN A 58 -4.41 -11.14 -6.81
C GLN A 58 -3.12 -11.96 -6.65
N ALA A 59 -1.99 -11.50 -7.21
CA ALA A 59 -0.71 -12.20 -7.09
C ALA A 59 -0.21 -12.26 -5.63
N VAL A 60 -0.26 -11.13 -4.91
CA VAL A 60 0.09 -11.06 -3.48
C VAL A 60 -0.85 -11.95 -2.67
N SER A 61 -2.16 -11.84 -2.90
CA SER A 61 -3.18 -12.62 -2.19
C SER A 61 -3.06 -14.13 -2.45
N THR A 62 -2.74 -14.53 -3.69
CA THR A 62 -2.52 -15.94 -4.04
C THR A 62 -1.26 -16.48 -3.38
N ALA A 63 -0.17 -15.71 -3.37
CA ALA A 63 1.06 -16.09 -2.69
C ALA A 63 0.84 -16.28 -1.19
N TRP A 64 0.13 -15.34 -0.55
CA TRP A 64 -0.23 -15.43 0.85
C TRP A 64 -1.06 -16.68 1.17
N ARG A 65 -2.12 -16.95 0.40
CA ARG A 65 -2.95 -18.16 0.57
C ARG A 65 -2.18 -19.46 0.33
N ALA A 66 -1.13 -19.42 -0.49
CA ALA A 66 -0.22 -20.55 -0.71
C ALA A 66 0.83 -20.72 0.42
N GLY A 67 0.76 -19.92 1.49
CA GLY A 67 1.68 -19.99 2.63
C GLY A 67 3.01 -19.28 2.41
N ARG A 68 3.14 -18.44 1.37
CA ARG A 68 4.32 -17.58 1.20
C ARG A 68 4.22 -16.37 2.11
N LYS A 69 5.36 -15.91 2.63
CA LYS A 69 5.43 -14.74 3.51
C LYS A 69 5.21 -13.46 2.70
N ILE A 70 4.34 -12.60 3.23
CA ILE A 70 4.16 -11.23 2.74
C ILE A 70 4.66 -10.28 3.83
N TRP A 71 5.79 -9.63 3.58
CA TRP A 71 6.36 -8.62 4.46
C TRP A 71 5.78 -7.25 4.12
N LEU A 72 5.35 -6.51 5.13
CA LEU A 72 4.93 -5.12 5.02
C LEU A 72 5.82 -4.21 5.85
N THR A 73 6.06 -3.01 5.31
CA THR A 73 6.70 -1.90 6.00
C THR A 73 6.27 -0.59 5.35
N ALA A 74 6.32 0.53 6.06
CA ALA A 74 6.14 1.87 5.49
C ALA A 74 7.14 2.86 6.09
N ASP A 75 7.15 4.08 5.53
CA ASP A 75 7.82 5.24 6.11
C ASP A 75 9.31 4.98 6.35
N LEU A 76 9.98 4.27 5.44
CA LEU A 76 11.40 3.94 5.60
C LEU A 76 12.24 5.22 5.68
N HIS A 77 11.91 6.23 4.86
CA HIS A 77 12.58 7.52 4.84
C HIS A 77 14.11 7.41 4.81
N LEU A 78 14.64 6.49 4.01
CA LEU A 78 16.08 6.36 3.77
C LEU A 78 16.68 7.73 3.41
N GLY A 79 17.82 8.07 4.02
CA GLY A 79 18.49 9.36 3.83
C GLY A 79 17.89 10.54 4.62
N HIS A 80 16.78 10.37 5.35
CA HIS A 80 16.07 11.50 5.97
C HIS A 80 16.65 11.91 7.34
N LYS A 81 17.60 12.85 7.38
CA LYS A 81 18.19 13.32 8.65
C LYS A 81 17.18 13.80 9.70
N ASN A 82 16.14 14.53 9.29
CA ASN A 82 15.20 15.13 10.23
C ASN A 82 14.22 14.12 10.85
N VAL A 83 14.04 12.93 10.24
CA VAL A 83 13.15 11.90 10.79
C VAL A 83 13.67 11.35 12.12
N LEU A 84 14.99 11.40 12.34
CA LEU A 84 15.63 10.95 13.57
C LEU A 84 15.07 11.67 14.79
N SER A 85 15.01 13.00 14.74
CA SER A 85 14.44 13.80 15.83
C SER A 85 12.92 13.85 15.78
N TYR A 86 12.34 13.99 14.58
CA TYR A 86 10.89 14.15 14.40
C TYR A 86 10.11 12.93 14.91
N CYS A 87 10.58 11.72 14.59
CA CYS A 87 9.97 10.46 15.03
C CYS A 87 10.69 9.86 16.26
N ALA A 88 11.74 10.50 16.78
CA ALA A 88 12.60 9.95 17.83
C ALA A 88 13.13 8.55 17.48
N ARG A 89 13.61 8.36 16.24
CA ARG A 89 14.22 7.09 15.83
C ARG A 89 15.50 6.83 16.64
N PRO A 90 15.75 5.60 17.09
CA PRO A 90 16.85 5.26 17.99
C PRO A 90 18.20 5.14 17.26
N PHE A 91 18.57 6.11 16.43
CA PHE A 91 19.83 6.13 15.70
C PHE A 91 20.59 7.44 15.92
N LEU A 92 21.91 7.35 16.01
CA LEU A 92 22.77 8.51 16.20
C LEU A 92 22.81 9.39 14.95
N ASN A 93 22.78 8.78 13.77
CA ASN A 93 22.87 9.45 12.48
C ASN A 93 22.12 8.66 11.38
N VAL A 94 22.09 9.23 10.18
CA VAL A 94 21.36 8.67 9.02
C VAL A 94 22.02 7.39 8.51
N GLN A 95 23.35 7.32 8.55
CA GLN A 95 24.08 6.14 8.10
C GLN A 95 23.73 4.91 8.96
N ASP A 96 23.70 5.06 10.29
CA ASP A 96 23.33 4.00 11.22
C ASP A 96 21.87 3.55 11.01
N MET A 97 20.97 4.51 10.75
CA MET A 97 19.56 4.23 10.43
C MET A 97 19.44 3.45 9.12
N ASP A 98 20.04 3.93 8.05
CA ASP A 98 19.94 3.34 6.71
C ASP A 98 20.56 1.92 6.70
N GLU A 99 21.66 1.70 7.43
CA GLU A 99 22.25 0.37 7.61
C GLU A 99 21.32 -0.58 8.37
N ALA A 100 20.72 -0.11 9.47
CA ALA A 100 19.77 -0.92 10.24
C ALA A 100 18.52 -1.28 9.42
N LEU A 101 17.96 -0.33 8.67
CA LEU A 101 16.83 -0.56 7.77
C LEU A 101 17.21 -1.56 6.67
N SER A 102 18.39 -1.39 6.05
CA SER A 102 18.91 -2.33 5.06
C SER A 102 19.05 -3.75 5.63
N TRP A 103 19.56 -3.89 6.86
CA TRP A 103 19.68 -5.20 7.52
C TRP A 103 18.30 -5.83 7.77
N GLN A 104 17.32 -5.05 8.19
CA GLN A 104 15.96 -5.54 8.40
C GLN A 104 15.29 -5.99 7.10
N LEU A 105 15.45 -5.23 6.01
CA LEU A 105 14.96 -5.61 4.69
C LEU A 105 15.63 -6.89 4.16
N GLY A 106 16.86 -7.18 4.59
CA GLY A 106 17.56 -8.43 4.30
C GLY A 106 16.91 -9.70 4.89
N LYS A 107 15.89 -9.56 5.75
CA LYS A 107 15.09 -10.70 6.25
C LYS A 107 14.12 -11.26 5.21
N VAL A 108 13.81 -10.49 4.17
CA VAL A 108 12.94 -10.92 3.06
C VAL A 108 13.69 -11.97 2.25
N GLY A 109 13.14 -13.18 2.17
CA GLY A 109 13.68 -14.28 1.37
C GLY A 109 13.42 -14.10 -0.13
N SER A 110 14.11 -14.90 -0.96
CA SER A 110 13.94 -14.87 -2.43
C SER A 110 12.54 -15.25 -2.90
N ASP A 111 11.83 -16.10 -2.14
CA ASP A 111 10.46 -16.54 -2.46
C ASP A 111 9.36 -15.67 -1.84
N ASP A 112 9.75 -14.72 -1.01
CA ASP A 112 8.85 -13.84 -0.26
C ASP A 112 8.44 -12.62 -1.09
N TRP A 113 7.38 -11.96 -0.63
CA TRP A 113 6.98 -10.64 -1.11
C TRP A 113 7.32 -9.57 -0.08
N LEU A 114 7.75 -8.41 -0.56
CA LEU A 114 7.87 -7.19 0.20
C LEU A 114 6.92 -6.13 -0.38
N VAL A 115 5.94 -5.72 0.42
CA VAL A 115 5.05 -4.60 0.13
C VAL A 115 5.52 -3.39 0.94
N ILE A 116 6.05 -2.39 0.26
CA ILE A 116 6.41 -1.11 0.89
C ILE A 116 5.22 -0.16 0.76
N VAL A 117 4.67 0.28 1.89
CA VAL A 117 3.45 1.09 1.98
C VAL A 117 3.78 2.59 2.06
N GLY A 118 4.62 2.99 1.12
CA GLY A 118 4.95 4.38 0.83
C GLY A 118 6.16 4.93 1.58
N ASP A 119 6.61 6.08 1.10
CA ASP A 119 7.63 6.95 1.69
C ASP A 119 8.97 6.22 1.91
N VAL A 120 9.49 5.70 0.81
CA VAL A 120 10.71 4.88 0.77
C VAL A 120 11.95 5.67 1.19
N ALA A 121 12.07 6.91 0.72
CA ALA A 121 13.24 7.77 0.94
C ALA A 121 12.83 9.25 1.04
N MET A 122 13.75 10.09 1.51
CA MET A 122 13.60 11.55 1.48
C MET A 122 14.90 12.21 1.03
N GLY A 123 14.80 13.22 0.17
CA GLY A 123 15.96 13.95 -0.34
C GLY A 123 16.44 13.34 -1.65
N ASP A 124 17.62 12.76 -1.66
CA ASP A 124 18.13 12.06 -2.85
C ASP A 124 17.65 10.59 -2.86
N HIS A 125 16.55 10.36 -3.57
CA HIS A 125 15.95 9.04 -3.73
C HIS A 125 16.87 8.05 -4.44
N THR A 126 17.90 8.51 -5.18
CA THR A 126 18.81 7.59 -5.88
C THR A 126 19.66 6.77 -4.92
N LEU A 127 19.88 7.28 -3.70
CA LEU A 127 20.68 6.62 -2.67
C LEU A 127 20.00 5.37 -2.09
N CYS A 128 18.68 5.21 -2.24
CA CYS A 128 17.99 4.02 -1.76
C CYS A 128 18.11 2.81 -2.71
N PHE A 129 18.45 3.03 -3.99
CA PHE A 129 18.48 1.94 -4.98
C PHE A 129 19.45 0.81 -4.65
N PRO A 130 20.69 1.06 -4.17
CA PRO A 130 21.59 -0.02 -3.75
C PRO A 130 21.02 -0.90 -2.64
N VAL A 131 20.26 -0.31 -1.70
CA VAL A 131 19.59 -1.06 -0.62
C VAL A 131 18.47 -1.91 -1.21
N LEU A 132 17.57 -1.30 -1.99
CA LEU A 132 16.42 -2.00 -2.58
C LEU A 132 16.84 -3.11 -3.53
N ARG A 133 17.87 -2.92 -4.37
CA ARG A 133 18.35 -3.95 -5.31
C ARG A 133 18.90 -5.19 -4.61
N ARG A 134 19.42 -5.06 -3.40
CA ARG A 134 19.97 -6.18 -2.61
C ARG A 134 18.90 -7.03 -1.94
N VAL A 135 17.68 -6.51 -1.80
CA VAL A 135 16.56 -7.28 -1.25
C VAL A 135 16.14 -8.33 -2.30
N PRO A 136 16.22 -9.64 -2.01
CA PRO A 136 16.10 -10.67 -3.03
C PRO A 136 14.63 -10.92 -3.45
N GLY A 137 13.67 -10.74 -2.54
CA GLY A 137 12.27 -11.05 -2.79
C GLY A 137 11.58 -10.12 -3.82
N ARG A 138 10.34 -10.47 -4.13
CA ARG A 138 9.48 -9.71 -5.05
C ARG A 138 8.99 -8.45 -4.36
N LYS A 139 9.00 -7.30 -5.04
CA LYS A 139 8.73 -6.00 -4.40
C LYS A 139 7.54 -5.32 -5.03
N VAL A 140 6.63 -4.82 -4.21
CA VAL A 140 5.53 -3.94 -4.61
C VAL A 140 5.64 -2.66 -3.83
N LEU A 141 5.53 -1.52 -4.51
CA LEU A 141 5.41 -0.22 -3.87
C LEU A 141 3.95 0.23 -3.92
N VAL A 142 3.35 0.41 -2.75
CA VAL A 142 2.11 1.18 -2.58
C VAL A 142 2.53 2.63 -2.30
N VAL A 143 2.40 3.52 -3.29
CA VAL A 143 3.07 4.83 -3.26
C VAL A 143 2.61 5.70 -2.09
N GLY A 144 3.59 6.35 -1.45
CA GLY A 144 3.37 7.41 -0.49
C GLY A 144 3.57 8.79 -1.11
N ASN A 145 3.33 9.84 -0.32
CA ASN A 145 3.40 11.20 -0.84
C ASN A 145 4.82 11.71 -1.05
N HIS A 146 5.80 11.17 -0.34
CA HIS A 146 7.21 11.48 -0.55
C HIS A 146 7.82 10.69 -1.70
N ASP A 147 7.11 9.70 -2.26
CA ASP A 147 7.54 8.98 -3.46
C ASP A 147 7.19 9.72 -4.77
N ILE A 148 6.50 10.86 -4.67
CA ILE A 148 6.09 11.70 -5.79
C ILE A 148 6.94 12.99 -5.84
N THR A 149 7.57 13.22 -6.98
CA THR A 149 8.33 14.45 -7.28
C THR A 149 7.43 15.68 -7.32
N ARG A 150 8.03 16.87 -7.25
CA ARG A 150 7.32 18.14 -7.48
C ARG A 150 6.67 18.24 -8.88
N ALA A 151 7.17 17.50 -9.87
CA ALA A 151 6.59 17.43 -11.21
C ALA A 151 5.41 16.43 -11.30
N GLY A 152 5.02 15.79 -10.19
CA GLY A 152 3.92 14.82 -10.16
C GLY A 152 4.25 13.49 -10.82
N LEU A 153 5.54 13.11 -10.86
CA LEU A 153 6.04 11.81 -11.29
C LEU A 153 6.50 10.99 -10.09
N CYS A 154 6.28 9.68 -10.12
CA CYS A 154 6.80 8.78 -9.10
C CYS A 154 8.30 8.51 -9.30
N HIS A 155 9.09 8.56 -8.23
CA HIS A 155 10.53 8.29 -8.24
C HIS A 155 10.90 6.87 -8.66
N TYR A 156 9.97 5.91 -8.54
CA TYR A 156 10.28 4.48 -8.57
C TYR A 156 9.61 3.70 -9.70
N LYS A 157 8.70 4.33 -10.46
CA LYS A 157 7.90 3.65 -11.51
C LYS A 157 8.79 2.91 -12.52
N ASP A 158 9.90 3.53 -12.90
CA ASP A 158 10.86 2.99 -13.87
C ASP A 158 12.17 2.53 -13.24
N ALA A 159 12.19 2.31 -11.92
CA ALA A 159 13.37 1.79 -11.25
C ALA A 159 13.74 0.39 -11.78
N ARG A 160 15.03 0.16 -12.00
CA ARG A 160 15.58 -1.09 -12.54
C ARG A 160 16.68 -1.67 -11.65
N HIS A 161 16.80 -2.99 -11.70
CA HIS A 161 18.01 -3.71 -11.31
C HIS A 161 19.14 -3.47 -12.33
N ASP A 162 20.36 -3.86 -11.96
CA ASP A 162 21.53 -3.68 -12.83
C ASP A 162 21.48 -4.56 -14.09
N ASP A 163 20.67 -5.63 -14.08
CA ASP A 163 20.38 -6.49 -15.24
C ASP A 163 19.28 -5.94 -16.18
N GLY A 164 18.73 -4.76 -15.86
CA GLY A 164 17.67 -4.11 -16.65
C GLY A 164 16.24 -4.58 -16.33
N SER A 165 16.05 -5.53 -15.42
CA SER A 165 14.72 -5.92 -14.94
C SER A 165 14.10 -4.85 -14.04
N HIS A 166 12.76 -4.83 -13.94
CA HIS A 166 12.05 -3.91 -13.04
C HIS A 166 12.39 -4.17 -11.58
N LEU A 167 12.71 -3.11 -10.83
CA LEU A 167 13.01 -3.21 -9.39
C LEU A 167 11.75 -3.58 -8.56
N PHE A 168 10.60 -3.10 -9.01
CA PHE A 168 9.29 -3.39 -8.43
C PHE A 168 8.44 -4.15 -9.46
N GLU A 169 7.79 -5.21 -9.00
CA GLU A 169 6.75 -5.93 -9.76
C GLU A 169 5.60 -4.99 -10.13
N ALA A 170 5.25 -4.08 -9.21
CA ALA A 170 4.31 -3.00 -9.47
C ALA A 170 4.57 -1.80 -8.56
N VAL A 171 4.22 -0.62 -9.08
CA VAL A 171 4.16 0.64 -8.34
C VAL A 171 2.74 1.17 -8.48
N VAL A 172 1.95 1.08 -7.41
CA VAL A 172 0.50 1.28 -7.42
C VAL A 172 0.06 2.17 -6.25
N PRO A 173 -1.10 2.84 -6.33
CA PRO A 173 -1.60 3.69 -5.25
C PRO A 173 -2.20 2.94 -4.05
N PHE A 174 -2.71 1.72 -4.28
CA PHE A 174 -3.27 0.86 -3.25
C PHE A 174 -3.26 -0.61 -3.71
N LEU A 175 -3.49 -1.52 -2.76
CA LEU A 175 -3.79 -2.94 -3.01
C LEU A 175 -5.08 -3.31 -2.29
N TYR A 176 -5.76 -4.36 -2.74
CA TYR A 176 -6.94 -4.89 -2.05
C TYR A 176 -7.00 -6.41 -2.14
N TRP A 177 -7.55 -7.09 -1.14
CA TRP A 177 -7.88 -8.52 -1.25
C TRP A 177 -8.90 -8.93 -0.21
N SER A 178 -9.37 -10.18 -0.31
CA SER A 178 -10.16 -10.82 0.75
C SER A 178 -9.25 -11.60 1.70
N GLY A 179 -9.20 -11.16 2.95
CA GLY A 179 -8.46 -11.78 4.05
C GLY A 179 -9.09 -13.07 4.56
N HIS A 180 -8.73 -13.47 5.78
CA HIS A 180 -9.34 -14.62 6.43
C HIS A 180 -10.86 -14.39 6.62
N CYS A 181 -11.65 -15.45 6.45
CA CYS A 181 -13.11 -15.42 6.60
C CYS A 181 -13.82 -14.39 5.71
N GLY A 182 -13.21 -13.95 4.61
CA GLY A 182 -13.82 -12.98 3.71
C GLY A 182 -13.54 -11.51 4.05
N GLN A 183 -12.82 -11.21 5.14
CA GLN A 183 -12.60 -9.83 5.61
C GLN A 183 -11.99 -8.96 4.50
N PRO A 184 -12.58 -7.82 4.12
CA PRO A 184 -11.99 -6.97 3.10
C PRO A 184 -10.70 -6.32 3.64
N VAL A 185 -9.63 -6.41 2.86
CA VAL A 185 -8.32 -5.81 3.18
C VAL A 185 -7.98 -4.78 2.12
N VAL A 186 -7.52 -3.60 2.54
CA VAL A 186 -6.95 -2.59 1.64
C VAL A 186 -5.63 -2.08 2.20
N VAL A 187 -4.62 -1.97 1.36
CA VAL A 187 -3.31 -1.40 1.70
C VAL A 187 -3.17 -0.06 1.00
N SER A 188 -2.91 0.99 1.76
CA SER A 188 -2.75 2.35 1.23
C SER A 188 -1.79 3.11 2.13
N HIS A 189 -0.96 3.98 1.58
CA HIS A 189 -0.05 4.78 2.41
C HIS A 189 -0.81 5.65 3.42
N TYR A 190 -1.78 6.42 2.93
CA TYR A 190 -2.71 7.15 3.79
C TYR A 190 -3.68 6.17 4.48
N PRO A 191 -3.95 6.33 5.78
CA PRO A 191 -5.02 5.61 6.44
C PRO A 191 -6.36 5.98 5.79
N LEU A 192 -7.13 4.96 5.41
CA LEU A 192 -8.40 5.16 4.73
C LEU A 192 -9.42 5.81 5.65
N LYS A 193 -10.11 6.83 5.17
CA LYS A 193 -11.28 7.36 5.86
C LYS A 193 -12.50 6.54 5.42
N PRO A 194 -13.23 5.89 6.34
CA PRO A 194 -14.49 5.28 5.99
C PRO A 194 -15.41 6.36 5.41
N MET A 195 -16.16 6.01 4.36
CA MET A 195 -17.25 6.85 3.91
C MET A 195 -18.26 6.92 5.06
N ASP A 196 -18.73 8.11 5.42
CA ASP A 196 -19.80 8.25 6.41
C ASP A 196 -20.98 7.40 5.94
N ALA A 197 -21.29 6.34 6.68
CA ALA A 197 -22.55 5.65 6.49
C ALA A 197 -23.62 6.68 6.86
N PRO A 198 -24.65 6.93 6.01
CA PRO A 198 -25.74 7.79 6.41
C PRO A 198 -26.30 7.29 7.74
N GLU A 199 -26.33 8.18 8.74
CA GLU A 199 -26.92 7.88 10.05
C GLU A 199 -28.34 7.31 9.84
N GLY A 200 -28.56 6.06 10.26
CA GLY A 200 -29.91 5.48 10.31
C GLY A 200 -30.28 4.41 9.27
N VAL A 201 -29.36 3.87 8.46
CA VAL A 201 -29.67 2.68 7.65
C VAL A 201 -29.31 1.39 8.40
N THR A 202 -30.15 1.02 9.37
CA THR A 202 -30.23 -0.37 9.87
C THR A 202 -31.36 -1.05 9.08
N GLY A 203 -31.07 -1.44 7.84
CA GLY A 203 -32.12 -1.44 6.82
C GLY A 203 -32.47 -2.74 6.12
N ASP A 204 -31.60 -3.75 6.01
CA ASP A 204 -31.85 -4.79 5.02
C ASP A 204 -30.94 -6.00 5.20
N GLY A 205 -31.33 -6.91 6.10
CA GLY A 205 -31.15 -8.38 6.06
C GLY A 205 -29.80 -9.03 5.70
N HIS A 206 -28.76 -8.25 5.40
CA HIS A 206 -27.43 -8.71 5.05
C HIS A 206 -26.65 -8.93 6.34
N GLU A 207 -25.93 -10.05 6.42
CA GLU A 207 -24.98 -10.26 7.52
C GLU A 207 -24.04 -9.06 7.64
N PRO A 208 -23.68 -8.64 8.86
CA PRO A 208 -22.79 -7.51 9.04
C PRO A 208 -21.46 -7.82 8.34
N GLU A 209 -21.12 -7.05 7.31
CA GLU A 209 -19.82 -7.16 6.67
C GLU A 209 -18.72 -7.01 7.71
N LEU A 210 -17.73 -7.91 7.68
CA LEU A 210 -16.55 -7.80 8.53
C LEU A 210 -15.89 -6.42 8.34
N PRO A 211 -15.37 -5.79 9.42
CA PRO A 211 -14.73 -4.50 9.31
C PRO A 211 -13.56 -4.56 8.32
N LEU A 212 -13.40 -3.49 7.55
CA LEU A 212 -12.27 -3.34 6.64
C LEU A 212 -10.96 -3.36 7.43
N LEU A 213 -10.02 -4.21 7.04
CA LEU A 213 -8.65 -4.16 7.56
C LEU A 213 -7.81 -3.24 6.67
N ASN A 214 -7.31 -2.13 7.22
CA ASN A 214 -6.47 -1.21 6.48
C ASN A 214 -5.02 -1.22 7.00
N TYR A 215 -4.11 -1.76 6.20
CA TYR A 215 -2.67 -1.61 6.45
C TYR A 215 -2.20 -0.28 5.86
N HIS A 216 -1.60 0.57 6.69
CA HIS A 216 -1.20 1.92 6.29
C HIS A 216 0.14 2.36 6.88
N GLY A 217 0.63 3.51 6.42
CA GLY A 217 1.79 4.22 6.99
C GLY A 217 1.41 5.66 7.33
N HIS A 218 2.22 6.63 6.90
CA HIS A 218 1.97 8.07 6.88
C HIS A 218 1.92 8.77 8.25
N LEU A 219 1.27 8.15 9.23
CA LEU A 219 1.06 8.70 10.57
C LEU A 219 2.29 8.56 11.46
N HIS A 220 3.36 7.91 10.98
CA HIS A 220 4.54 7.58 11.77
C HIS A 220 4.12 6.92 13.08
N ARG A 221 4.37 7.57 14.23
CA ARG A 221 4.10 7.04 15.57
C ARG A 221 2.64 7.15 16.00
N ASP A 222 1.84 7.92 15.30
CA ASP A 222 0.44 8.11 15.65
C ASP A 222 -0.37 6.89 15.20
N LEU A 223 -1.31 6.50 16.06
CA LEU A 223 -2.19 5.35 15.85
C LEU A 223 -3.63 5.82 15.76
N LEU A 224 -4.37 5.30 14.79
CA LEU A 224 -5.81 5.50 14.72
C LEU A 224 -6.52 4.45 15.58
N PRO A 225 -7.58 4.83 16.31
CA PRO A 225 -8.40 3.86 17.02
C PRO A 225 -9.12 2.95 16.02
N HIS A 226 -9.24 1.67 16.37
CA HIS A 226 -10.10 0.76 15.62
C HIS A 226 -11.56 1.15 15.79
N GLY A 227 -12.34 1.05 14.71
CA GLY A 227 -13.78 1.30 14.70
C GLY A 227 -14.58 0.09 14.20
N PRO A 228 -15.92 0.18 14.24
CA PRO A 228 -16.79 -0.89 13.76
C PRO A 228 -16.68 -1.11 12.24
N SER A 229 -16.29 -0.08 11.48
CA SER A 229 -16.18 -0.15 10.02
C SER A 229 -14.76 -0.41 9.51
N VAL A 230 -13.74 0.03 10.26
CA VAL A 230 -12.33 -0.07 9.86
C VAL A 230 -11.44 -0.42 11.04
N GLN A 231 -10.57 -1.40 10.85
CA GLN A 231 -9.47 -1.75 11.73
C GLN A 231 -8.15 -1.29 11.06
N TYR A 232 -7.45 -0.35 11.70
CA TYR A 232 -6.18 0.17 11.20
C TYR A 232 -4.99 -0.63 11.71
N ILE A 233 -4.08 -0.99 10.82
CA ILE A 233 -2.76 -1.52 11.18
C ILE A 233 -1.71 -0.60 10.58
N ASN A 234 -1.07 0.21 11.42
CA ASN A 234 0.06 1.03 11.01
C ASN A 234 1.31 0.14 10.86
N VAL A 235 1.75 -0.08 9.62
CA VAL A 235 2.97 -0.84 9.26
C VAL A 235 4.19 0.06 9.09
N GLY A 236 4.07 1.35 9.42
CA GLY A 236 5.16 2.32 9.46
C GLY A 236 6.25 1.88 10.41
N TRP A 237 7.50 2.04 9.95
CA TRP A 237 8.67 1.63 10.71
C TRP A 237 8.73 2.30 12.10
N ASP A 238 8.21 3.52 12.21
CA ASP A 238 8.18 4.26 13.47
C ASP A 238 7.26 3.63 14.54
N VAL A 239 6.35 2.71 14.16
CA VAL A 239 5.53 1.91 15.07
C VAL A 239 6.14 0.52 15.28
N THR A 240 6.49 -0.14 14.18
CA THR A 240 6.84 -1.57 14.20
C THR A 240 8.31 -1.82 14.51
N GLN A 241 9.17 -0.82 14.26
CA GLN A 241 10.62 -0.89 14.25
C GLN A 241 11.16 -2.09 13.47
N GLY A 242 10.44 -2.52 12.42
CA GLY A 242 10.74 -3.71 11.64
C GLY A 242 9.70 -4.00 10.58
N LEU A 243 9.66 -5.26 10.14
CA LEU A 243 8.74 -5.74 9.12
C LEU A 243 7.58 -6.49 9.78
N VAL A 244 6.35 -6.24 9.30
CA VAL A 244 5.17 -7.05 9.64
C VAL A 244 5.09 -8.20 8.64
N CYS A 245 4.91 -9.44 9.10
CA CYS A 245 4.74 -10.60 8.22
C CYS A 245 3.29 -11.09 8.32
N LEU A 246 2.64 -11.29 7.16
CA LEU A 246 1.37 -12.01 7.04
C LEU A 246 1.57 -13.50 6.75
#